data_AF-A0A6C0D458-F1
#
_entry.id   AF-A0A6C0D458-F1
#
_cell.length_a   1.000
_cell.length_b   1.000
_cell.length_c   1.000
_cell.angle_alpha   90.00
_cell.angle_beta   90.00
_cell.angle_gamma   90.00
#
_symmetry.space_group_name_H-M   'P 1'
#
loop_
_entity.id
_entity.type
_entity.pdbx_description
1 polymer ?
#
loop_
_entity_poly.entity_id
_entity_poly.type
_entity_poly.pdbx_seq_one_letter_code
_entity_poly.pdbx_strand_id
1 'polypeptide(L)'
;MLLVDKYIYPPKDNKSAYYLGIIFHVKLYRIIPFYNILCSMPFCVTCADAGKKTSASFNSAGTTPAKFCAAHKLDGMVNVINKLCAHVDENGQGCIQRPSFNIIGGKPMYCSLHKSEEMVNSLEKRCEGLCVNGSLCGKVRMFNFPGKKGGLFCSDHKEEGMVNVTNKMCEDCGAIVPSYGYPGKSKTHCAQHKKEGMVDLKHTKCAESKCMKSPSYGYVGKTATHCVEHKLDEMIDVKHSKCEYTSPNTGRCTRACSFNYIGETSSRFCSEHKLDLMVDVTRRKCGYDNCNRRPLYNTMIETKPLYCILHKLPDMIDVSNKKCLSEWCVNRAYKPSNEGYCNFCFLHLFPEKPQVRNYKTKEFSVVEYIKSRFSDVTWITDKRVQDGCSKRRPDLFLDMGSHIIIVEVDENQHIDYDCSCENKRLMEISQDVGHRNIVFIRFNPDQYFDKNNTKVPSCWTINKQGILEVNKNNSKRWNDRLKALASQVQYWIDNKSDKTIECIQLFYDEY
;
A
#
# COMPACT_ATOMS: atom_id res chain seq x y z
N MET A 1 -2.16 50.00 -59.61
CA MET A 1 -1.23 50.95 -60.27
C MET A 1 0.08 50.97 -59.51
N LEU A 2 1.18 51.33 -60.20
CA LEU A 2 2.58 51.24 -59.75
C LEU A 2 3.07 52.52 -59.05
N LEU A 3 4.39 52.51 -58.74
CA LEU A 3 5.28 53.63 -58.34
C LEU A 3 5.27 53.88 -56.81
N VAL A 4 6.36 53.72 -56.05
CA VAL A 4 7.84 53.78 -56.27
C VAL A 4 8.38 55.15 -56.63
N ASP A 5 9.10 55.76 -55.68
CA ASP A 5 10.33 56.54 -55.89
C ASP A 5 11.07 56.70 -54.53
N LYS A 6 12.34 57.13 -54.37
CA LYS A 6 13.67 56.96 -55.03
C LYS A 6 14.62 58.01 -54.41
N TYR A 7 15.94 57.74 -54.42
CA TYR A 7 17.05 58.65 -54.05
C TYR A 7 17.16 59.05 -52.54
N ILE A 8 18.27 59.56 -51.97
CA ILE A 8 19.64 59.85 -52.47
C ILE A 8 20.74 59.68 -51.37
N TYR A 9 22.02 59.64 -51.80
CA TYR A 9 23.29 59.88 -51.06
C TYR A 9 24.10 60.89 -51.91
N PRO A 10 25.14 61.64 -51.46
CA PRO A 10 26.28 61.19 -50.64
C PRO A 10 26.60 62.28 -49.55
N PRO A 11 27.83 62.78 -49.20
CA PRO A 11 29.23 62.50 -49.58
C PRO A 11 30.10 61.99 -48.40
N LYS A 12 31.39 62.36 -48.38
CA LYS A 12 32.46 62.08 -47.41
C LYS A 12 33.45 63.27 -47.41
N ASP A 13 34.30 63.44 -46.38
CA ASP A 13 35.79 63.27 -46.50
C ASP A 13 36.67 63.98 -45.43
N ASN A 14 37.78 63.29 -45.09
CA ASN A 14 39.16 63.77 -44.84
C ASN A 14 39.68 64.48 -43.55
N LYS A 15 40.86 63.94 -43.11
CA LYS A 15 42.12 64.60 -42.64
C LYS A 15 42.40 65.02 -41.17
N SER A 16 43.14 64.14 -40.48
CA SER A 16 44.51 64.31 -39.89
C SER A 16 44.91 65.41 -38.87
N ALA A 17 45.61 64.94 -37.80
CA ALA A 17 46.62 65.61 -36.93
C ALA A 17 46.13 66.72 -35.97
N TYR A 18 46.53 66.79 -34.69
CA TYR A 18 47.90 66.95 -34.16
C TYR A 18 48.05 66.49 -32.68
N TYR A 19 49.31 66.39 -32.21
CA TYR A 19 49.71 66.11 -30.82
C TYR A 19 49.39 67.25 -29.84
N LEU A 20 49.00 66.92 -28.61
CA LEU A 20 49.48 67.58 -27.38
C LEU A 20 49.11 66.75 -26.15
N GLY A 21 50.11 66.30 -25.39
CA GLY A 21 49.90 65.54 -24.15
C GLY A 21 49.90 66.45 -22.92
N ILE A 22 48.96 66.25 -22.02
CA ILE A 22 49.01 66.76 -20.64
C ILE A 22 48.70 65.60 -19.70
N ILE A 23 49.67 65.23 -18.86
CA ILE A 23 49.49 64.27 -17.78
C ILE A 23 49.09 65.06 -16.53
N PHE A 24 47.91 64.76 -15.96
CA PHE A 24 47.61 65.11 -14.57
C PHE A 24 47.00 63.92 -13.83
N HIS A 25 47.68 63.51 -12.76
CA HIS A 25 47.19 62.53 -11.80
C HIS A 25 46.29 63.23 -10.78
N VAL A 26 44.97 62.98 -10.81
CA VAL A 26 44.09 63.20 -9.66
C VAL A 26 43.19 61.99 -9.47
N LYS A 27 43.13 61.49 -8.24
CA LYS A 27 42.32 60.34 -7.82
C LYS A 27 41.08 60.87 -7.09
N LEU A 28 39.95 60.20 -7.31
CA LEU A 28 38.79 60.01 -6.41
C LEU A 28 37.44 60.69 -6.72
N TYR A 29 36.43 59.88 -6.37
CA TYR A 29 35.00 60.10 -6.16
C TYR A 29 34.02 60.01 -7.34
N ARG A 30 32.95 59.26 -7.04
CA ARG A 30 31.90 58.76 -7.93
C ARG A 30 30.94 59.88 -8.32
N ILE A 31 30.54 59.93 -9.58
CA ILE A 31 29.17 60.27 -9.97
C ILE A 31 28.69 59.21 -10.96
N ILE A 32 27.49 58.68 -10.71
CA ILE A 32 26.81 57.70 -11.58
C ILE A 32 25.94 58.49 -12.57
N PRO A 33 26.07 58.30 -13.88
CA PRO A 33 25.01 58.61 -14.82
C PRO A 33 24.21 57.34 -15.10
N PHE A 34 22.99 57.28 -14.54
CA PHE A 34 21.93 56.48 -15.14
C PHE A 34 21.68 57.01 -16.55
N TYR A 35 22.04 56.25 -17.58
CA TYR A 35 21.35 56.32 -18.86
C TYR A 35 21.02 54.90 -19.31
N ASN A 36 19.75 54.73 -19.66
CA ASN A 36 19.08 53.45 -19.79
C ASN A 36 18.70 53.26 -21.26
N ILE A 37 18.56 51.99 -21.69
CA ILE A 37 17.85 51.59 -22.93
C ILE A 37 18.49 52.05 -24.25
N LEU A 38 19.32 51.18 -24.84
CA LEU A 38 19.21 50.70 -26.24
C LEU A 38 20.37 49.72 -26.56
N CYS A 39 20.31 48.51 -25.99
CA CYS A 39 21.12 47.40 -26.48
C CYS A 39 20.34 46.10 -26.30
N SER A 40 19.83 45.56 -27.40
CA SER A 40 19.13 44.28 -27.47
C SER A 40 20.12 43.13 -27.26
N MET A 41 20.36 42.79 -25.99
CA MET A 41 21.14 41.61 -25.57
C MET A 41 20.67 40.36 -26.33
N PRO A 42 21.63 39.52 -26.78
CA PRO A 42 21.90 38.35 -25.96
C PRO A 42 23.37 37.88 -26.02
N PHE A 43 24.14 38.14 -24.95
CA PHE A 43 25.45 37.53 -24.74
C PHE A 43 25.43 36.52 -23.57
N CYS A 44 26.00 35.33 -23.78
CA CYS A 44 26.73 34.64 -22.71
C CYS A 44 28.08 34.14 -23.23
N VAL A 45 28.16 33.01 -23.94
CA VAL A 45 29.42 32.30 -24.31
C VAL A 45 30.19 31.80 -23.07
N THR A 46 30.60 32.70 -22.18
CA THR A 46 30.91 32.42 -20.76
C THR A 46 30.51 33.62 -19.93
N CYS A 47 29.51 33.47 -19.08
CA CYS A 47 28.95 34.59 -18.32
C CYS A 47 29.92 35.02 -17.20
N ALA A 48 30.37 36.27 -17.26
CA ALA A 48 31.38 36.86 -16.39
C ALA A 48 30.79 37.90 -15.41
N ASP A 49 29.71 37.54 -14.73
CA ASP A 49 29.13 38.36 -13.65
C ASP A 49 29.34 37.71 -12.28
N ALA A 50 29.72 38.55 -11.31
CA ALA A 50 29.77 38.26 -9.87
C ALA A 50 30.28 36.85 -9.47
N GLY A 51 31.52 36.51 -9.86
CA GLY A 51 32.29 35.44 -9.22
C GLY A 51 31.89 33.99 -9.56
N LYS A 52 30.90 33.76 -10.43
CA LYS A 52 30.51 32.40 -10.88
C LYS A 52 30.78 32.21 -12.37
N LYS A 53 31.91 31.61 -12.72
CA LYS A 53 32.18 31.10 -14.07
C LYS A 53 31.12 30.03 -14.42
N THR A 54 30.11 30.40 -15.21
CA THR A 54 29.09 29.48 -15.73
C THR A 54 29.28 29.30 -17.23
N SER A 55 29.41 28.05 -17.66
CA SER A 55 29.56 27.70 -19.07
C SER A 55 28.24 27.82 -19.83
N ALA A 56 28.31 28.32 -21.07
CA ALA A 56 27.19 28.19 -21.98
C ALA A 56 26.88 26.70 -22.23
N SER A 57 25.61 26.32 -22.21
CA SER A 57 25.14 24.96 -22.53
C SER A 57 23.81 24.92 -23.28
N PHE A 58 23.17 26.07 -23.53
CA PHE A 58 21.90 26.21 -24.24
C PHE A 58 22.05 26.95 -25.56
N ASN A 59 21.24 26.58 -26.55
CA ASN A 59 21.06 27.28 -27.83
C ASN A 59 19.74 26.81 -28.49
N SER A 60 19.45 27.22 -29.72
CA SER A 60 18.35 26.66 -30.52
C SER A 60 18.59 25.17 -30.83
N ALA A 61 17.50 24.41 -30.97
CA ALA A 61 17.60 22.99 -31.30
C ALA A 61 18.39 22.76 -32.61
N GLY A 62 19.23 21.72 -32.64
CA GLY A 62 20.11 21.42 -33.78
C GLY A 62 21.32 22.35 -33.95
N THR A 63 21.48 23.41 -33.16
CA THR A 63 22.59 24.38 -33.33
C THR A 63 23.73 24.19 -32.33
N THR A 64 24.96 24.16 -32.84
CA THR A 64 26.20 24.19 -32.05
C THR A 64 27.08 25.37 -32.53
N PRO A 65 27.95 25.94 -31.67
CA PRO A 65 28.16 25.65 -30.26
C PRO A 65 27.05 26.22 -29.35
N ALA A 66 27.10 25.91 -28.06
CA ALA A 66 26.21 26.54 -27.07
C ALA A 66 26.52 28.03 -26.89
N LYS A 67 25.47 28.86 -26.76
CA LYS A 67 25.61 30.31 -26.61
C LYS A 67 25.15 30.86 -25.26
N PHE A 68 24.28 30.13 -24.54
CA PHE A 68 23.60 30.63 -23.33
C PHE A 68 23.83 29.73 -22.12
N CYS A 69 24.01 30.30 -20.93
CA CYS A 69 23.98 29.55 -19.68
C CYS A 69 22.53 29.29 -19.23
N ALA A 70 22.33 28.48 -18.19
CA ALA A 70 20.98 28.16 -17.70
C ALA A 70 20.17 29.39 -17.24
N ALA A 71 20.84 30.44 -16.73
CA ALA A 71 20.19 31.66 -16.25
C ALA A 71 19.83 32.65 -17.37
N HIS A 72 20.50 32.58 -18.52
CA HIS A 72 20.34 33.52 -19.64
C HIS A 72 19.87 32.82 -20.93
N LYS A 73 19.26 31.64 -20.83
CA LYS A 73 18.59 31.00 -21.97
C LYS A 73 17.28 31.75 -22.25
N LEU A 74 16.99 31.99 -23.53
CA LEU A 74 15.67 32.46 -23.94
C LEU A 74 14.66 31.30 -23.87
N ASP A 75 13.37 31.63 -23.98
CA ASP A 75 12.35 30.60 -24.07
C ASP A 75 12.48 29.80 -25.38
N GLY A 76 12.07 28.53 -25.36
CA GLY A 76 12.31 27.58 -26.45
C GLY A 76 13.76 27.11 -26.64
N MET A 77 14.77 27.72 -25.99
CA MET A 77 16.16 27.24 -26.08
C MET A 77 16.39 25.94 -25.30
N VAL A 78 17.04 24.99 -25.95
CA VAL A 78 17.33 23.63 -25.45
C VAL A 78 18.79 23.50 -25.04
N ASN A 79 19.12 22.48 -24.24
CA ASN A 79 20.51 22.21 -23.89
C ASN A 79 21.19 21.46 -25.05
N VAL A 80 22.26 22.04 -25.62
CA VAL A 80 22.96 21.49 -26.80
C VAL A 80 24.32 20.86 -26.46
N ILE A 81 24.69 20.82 -25.17
CA ILE A 81 25.90 20.13 -24.69
C ILE A 81 25.54 18.79 -24.03
N ASN A 82 24.48 18.77 -23.21
CA ASN A 82 24.00 17.54 -22.61
C ASN A 82 23.30 16.68 -23.66
N LYS A 83 23.55 15.37 -23.63
CA LYS A 83 22.73 14.43 -24.39
C LYS A 83 21.27 14.57 -23.96
N LEU A 84 20.38 14.61 -24.95
CA LEU A 84 18.94 14.63 -24.78
C LEU A 84 18.38 13.20 -24.86
N CYS A 85 17.10 13.06 -24.53
CA CYS A 85 16.36 11.81 -24.70
C CYS A 85 16.28 11.44 -26.18
N ALA A 86 16.58 10.17 -26.52
CA ALA A 86 16.62 9.65 -27.88
C ALA A 86 15.23 9.44 -28.51
N HIS A 87 14.15 9.71 -27.78
CA HIS A 87 12.79 9.67 -28.31
C HIS A 87 12.51 10.86 -29.22
N VAL A 88 11.84 10.56 -30.33
CA VAL A 88 11.34 11.48 -31.34
C VAL A 88 9.86 11.17 -31.52
N ASP A 89 9.01 12.19 -31.60
CA ASP A 89 7.58 12.01 -31.83
C ASP A 89 7.23 11.76 -33.31
N GLU A 90 5.94 11.55 -33.57
CA GLU A 90 5.38 11.33 -34.91
C GLU A 90 5.62 12.48 -35.90
N ASN A 91 5.90 13.69 -35.41
CA ASN A 91 6.18 14.87 -36.22
C ASN A 91 7.70 15.10 -36.41
N GLY A 92 8.55 14.17 -35.95
CA GLY A 92 10.00 14.28 -36.02
C GLY A 92 10.63 15.18 -34.94
N GLN A 93 9.86 15.61 -33.94
CA GLN A 93 10.34 16.50 -32.88
C GLN A 93 10.98 15.69 -31.74
N GLY A 94 12.26 15.99 -31.48
CA GLY A 94 13.06 15.30 -30.45
C GLY A 94 12.74 15.76 -29.02
N CYS A 95 12.79 14.82 -28.07
CA CYS A 95 12.49 15.09 -26.66
C CYS A 95 13.62 15.86 -25.93
N ILE A 96 13.28 17.04 -25.38
CA ILE A 96 14.23 17.93 -24.69
C ILE A 96 14.62 17.50 -23.26
N GLN A 97 14.07 16.39 -22.75
CA GLN A 97 14.36 15.91 -21.39
C GLN A 97 15.74 15.24 -21.32
N ARG A 98 16.43 15.36 -20.17
CA ARG A 98 17.70 14.63 -19.97
C ARG A 98 17.43 13.13 -19.84
N PRO A 99 18.23 12.26 -20.48
CA PRO A 99 18.06 10.83 -20.36
C PRO A 99 18.60 10.33 -19.03
N SER A 100 17.88 9.39 -18.42
CA SER A 100 18.26 8.67 -17.20
C SER A 100 18.06 7.15 -17.32
N PHE A 101 17.25 6.69 -18.28
CA PHE A 101 16.88 5.29 -18.47
C PHE A 101 17.55 4.64 -19.69
N ASN A 102 17.88 3.35 -19.56
CA ASN A 102 18.23 2.44 -20.66
C ASN A 102 18.09 0.98 -20.17
N ILE A 103 18.46 -0.01 -20.97
CA ILE A 103 18.67 -1.40 -20.55
C ILE A 103 19.74 -1.51 -19.45
N ILE A 104 19.75 -2.63 -18.72
CA ILE A 104 20.73 -2.90 -17.65
C ILE A 104 22.16 -2.82 -18.22
N GLY A 105 23.03 -2.02 -17.58
CA GLY A 105 24.41 -1.75 -18.02
C GLY A 105 24.54 -0.70 -19.13
N GLY A 106 23.46 -0.33 -19.82
CA GLY A 106 23.47 0.69 -20.88
C GLY A 106 23.61 2.11 -20.35
N LYS A 107 24.34 2.98 -21.06
CA LYS A 107 24.40 4.43 -20.78
C LYS A 107 22.99 5.04 -20.96
N PRO A 108 22.56 6.03 -20.16
CA PRO A 108 21.23 6.65 -20.30
C PRO A 108 20.93 7.11 -21.73
N MET A 109 19.77 6.72 -22.28
CA MET A 109 19.29 7.16 -23.59
C MET A 109 17.87 7.74 -23.57
N TYR A 110 17.02 7.35 -22.61
CA TYR A 110 15.62 7.77 -22.55
C TYR A 110 15.30 8.49 -21.23
N CYS A 111 14.29 9.37 -21.23
CA CYS A 111 13.78 10.01 -20.00
C CYS A 111 12.70 9.14 -19.34
N SER A 112 12.18 9.56 -18.17
CA SER A 112 11.15 8.81 -17.44
C SER A 112 9.82 8.63 -18.19
N LEU A 113 9.51 9.52 -19.14
CA LEU A 113 8.28 9.45 -19.95
C LEU A 113 8.43 8.52 -21.17
N HIS A 114 9.65 8.31 -21.66
CA HIS A 114 9.93 7.57 -22.89
C HIS A 114 10.75 6.29 -22.66
N LYS A 115 10.70 5.75 -21.44
CA LYS A 115 11.31 4.46 -21.10
C LYS A 115 10.37 3.32 -21.49
N SER A 116 10.89 2.18 -21.95
CA SER A 116 10.11 0.94 -21.99
C SER A 116 9.95 0.33 -20.59
N GLU A 117 9.18 -0.76 -20.48
CA GLU A 117 9.02 -1.50 -19.21
C GLU A 117 10.34 -2.14 -18.74
N GLU A 118 11.12 -2.69 -19.68
CA GLU A 118 12.43 -3.30 -19.43
C GLU A 118 13.54 -2.28 -19.09
N MET A 119 13.31 -0.99 -19.43
CA MET A 119 14.27 0.08 -19.16
C MET A 119 14.25 0.54 -17.70
N VAL A 120 15.46 0.73 -17.21
CA VAL A 120 15.83 0.95 -15.81
C VAL A 120 16.65 2.24 -15.67
N ASN A 121 16.66 2.84 -14.48
CA ASN A 121 17.47 4.04 -14.25
C ASN A 121 18.96 3.68 -14.28
N SER A 122 19.66 4.12 -15.32
CA SER A 122 21.10 3.88 -15.54
C SER A 122 22.00 4.86 -14.78
N LEU A 123 21.43 5.87 -14.12
CA LEU A 123 22.19 6.75 -13.21
C LEU A 123 22.32 6.18 -11.80
N GLU A 124 21.43 5.25 -11.43
CA GLU A 124 21.45 4.58 -10.12
C GLU A 124 22.44 3.43 -10.10
N LYS A 125 23.20 3.29 -9.00
CA LYS A 125 24.09 2.13 -8.82
C LYS A 125 23.26 0.90 -8.43
N ARG A 126 23.56 -0.22 -9.07
CA ARG A 126 22.72 -1.44 -9.03
C ARG A 126 23.25 -2.46 -8.04
N CYS A 127 22.37 -3.33 -7.58
CA CYS A 127 22.70 -4.44 -6.70
C CYS A 127 23.68 -5.41 -7.37
N GLU A 128 24.71 -5.81 -6.63
CA GLU A 128 25.80 -6.67 -7.12
C GLU A 128 25.45 -8.17 -7.06
N GLY A 129 24.34 -8.55 -6.41
CA GLY A 129 23.86 -9.93 -6.33
C GLY A 129 23.07 -10.38 -7.57
N LEU A 130 23.09 -11.69 -7.84
CA LEU A 130 22.33 -12.34 -8.91
C LEU A 130 20.95 -12.77 -8.45
N CYS A 131 19.95 -12.62 -9.31
CA CYS A 131 18.59 -13.13 -9.10
C CYS A 131 18.56 -14.67 -9.21
N VAL A 132 17.47 -15.30 -8.73
CA VAL A 132 17.27 -16.76 -8.73
C VAL A 132 17.40 -17.39 -10.14
N ASN A 133 17.09 -16.64 -11.19
CA ASN A 133 17.23 -17.04 -12.60
C ASN A 133 18.62 -16.72 -13.20
N GLY A 134 19.63 -16.42 -12.37
CA GLY A 134 21.00 -16.09 -12.80
C GLY A 134 21.17 -14.69 -13.40
N SER A 135 20.12 -13.87 -13.50
CA SER A 135 20.22 -12.53 -14.10
C SER A 135 20.75 -11.47 -13.12
N LEU A 136 21.35 -10.40 -13.67
CA LEU A 136 21.80 -9.25 -12.88
C LEU A 136 20.62 -8.54 -12.21
N CYS A 137 20.76 -8.21 -10.92
CA CYS A 137 19.67 -7.59 -10.18
C CYS A 137 19.37 -6.17 -10.66
N GLY A 138 18.16 -5.96 -11.18
CA GLY A 138 17.68 -4.64 -11.59
C GLY A 138 17.53 -3.63 -10.44
N LYS A 139 17.46 -4.06 -9.18
CA LYS A 139 17.17 -3.20 -8.02
C LYS A 139 18.37 -2.32 -7.63
N VAL A 140 18.08 -1.16 -7.03
CA VAL A 140 19.08 -0.22 -6.50
C VAL A 140 19.80 -0.86 -5.31
N ARG A 141 21.11 -0.62 -5.22
CA ARG A 141 21.91 -1.04 -4.06
C ARG A 141 21.72 -0.10 -2.88
N MET A 142 21.25 -0.64 -1.76
CA MET A 142 20.94 0.09 -0.53
C MET A 142 21.65 -0.48 0.71
N PHE A 143 21.94 -1.78 0.71
CA PHE A 143 22.45 -2.52 1.85
C PHE A 143 23.96 -2.76 1.75
N ASN A 144 24.65 -2.64 2.87
CA ASN A 144 26.07 -2.95 3.06
C ASN A 144 26.33 -3.24 4.55
N PHE A 145 27.52 -3.68 4.92
CA PHE A 145 27.89 -3.84 6.33
C PHE A 145 27.97 -2.47 7.04
N PRO A 146 27.69 -2.42 8.37
CA PRO A 146 27.77 -1.21 9.17
C PRO A 146 29.08 -0.42 8.96
N GLY A 147 28.96 0.91 8.87
CA GLY A 147 30.10 1.81 8.66
C GLY A 147 30.64 1.91 7.22
N LYS A 148 30.25 1.03 6.29
CA LYS A 148 30.64 1.14 4.87
C LYS A 148 29.78 2.18 4.14
N LYS A 149 30.38 2.93 3.21
CA LYS A 149 29.69 3.97 2.43
C LYS A 149 29.12 3.41 1.11
N GLY A 150 27.83 3.66 0.89
CA GLY A 150 27.10 3.23 -0.31
C GLY A 150 26.72 1.76 -0.28
N GLY A 151 25.52 1.43 -0.77
CA GLY A 151 25.07 0.05 -0.85
C GLY A 151 25.93 -0.81 -1.78
N LEU A 152 25.87 -2.12 -1.61
CA LEU A 152 26.31 -3.17 -2.54
C LEU A 152 25.10 -3.99 -3.01
N PHE A 153 24.16 -4.29 -2.10
CA PHE A 153 23.02 -5.17 -2.36
C PHE A 153 21.66 -4.48 -2.20
N CYS A 154 20.60 -5.06 -2.79
CA CYS A 154 19.21 -4.65 -2.55
C CYS A 154 18.65 -5.33 -1.30
N SER A 155 17.37 -5.10 -0.97
CA SER A 155 16.69 -5.75 0.17
C SER A 155 16.67 -7.28 0.10
N ASP A 156 16.63 -7.82 -1.11
CA ASP A 156 16.40 -9.25 -1.39
C ASP A 156 17.72 -10.03 -1.46
N HIS A 157 18.82 -9.35 -1.80
CA HIS A 157 20.17 -9.91 -1.90
C HIS A 157 21.08 -9.44 -0.76
N LYS A 158 20.52 -8.86 0.32
CA LYS A 158 21.32 -8.50 1.49
C LYS A 158 21.72 -9.77 2.25
N GLU A 159 22.94 -9.81 2.73
CA GLU A 159 23.41 -10.87 3.62
C GLU A 159 23.00 -10.60 5.07
N GLU A 160 23.18 -11.59 5.94
CA GLU A 160 23.01 -11.40 7.38
C GLU A 160 24.01 -10.36 7.92
N GLY A 161 23.59 -9.54 8.87
CA GLY A 161 24.39 -8.42 9.37
C GLY A 161 24.45 -7.17 8.48
N MET A 162 23.95 -7.21 7.22
CA MET A 162 23.89 -6.01 6.37
C MET A 162 22.74 -5.07 6.75
N VAL A 163 23.05 -3.77 6.80
CA VAL A 163 22.13 -2.66 7.12
C VAL A 163 21.94 -1.75 5.91
N ASN A 164 20.86 -0.96 5.89
CA ASN A 164 20.68 0.05 4.84
C ASN A 164 21.62 1.23 5.11
N VAL A 165 22.57 1.46 4.20
CA VAL A 165 23.60 2.51 4.31
C VAL A 165 23.35 3.70 3.36
N THR A 166 22.26 3.66 2.58
CA THR A 166 21.88 4.75 1.66
C THR A 166 20.78 5.62 2.24
N ASN A 167 19.80 5.02 2.93
CA ASN A 167 18.75 5.74 3.64
C ASN A 167 19.18 6.00 5.09
N LYS A 168 18.77 7.14 5.65
CA LYS A 168 18.90 7.36 7.10
C LYS A 168 17.99 6.39 7.84
N MET A 169 18.58 5.55 8.68
CA MET A 169 17.91 4.58 9.55
C MET A 169 17.78 5.13 10.98
N CYS A 170 16.97 4.47 11.81
CA CYS A 170 16.86 4.78 13.23
C CYS A 170 18.23 4.64 13.91
N GLU A 171 18.68 5.66 14.63
CA GLU A 171 20.00 5.70 15.25
C GLU A 171 20.19 4.56 16.28
N ASP A 172 19.16 4.26 17.07
CA ASP A 172 19.26 3.22 18.11
C ASP A 172 19.22 1.77 17.58
N CYS A 173 18.47 1.46 16.50
CA CYS A 173 18.28 0.07 16.05
C CYS A 173 18.72 -0.25 14.62
N GLY A 174 19.05 0.74 13.78
CA GLY A 174 19.48 0.57 12.38
C GLY A 174 18.47 -0.09 11.41
N ALA A 175 17.38 -0.67 11.90
CA ALA A 175 16.51 -1.56 11.14
C ALA A 175 15.30 -0.87 10.47
N ILE A 176 14.82 0.24 11.03
CA ILE A 176 13.59 0.93 10.57
C ILE A 176 13.91 2.38 10.19
N VAL A 177 13.30 2.89 9.11
CA VAL A 177 13.40 4.31 8.73
C VAL A 177 12.78 5.18 9.83
N PRO A 178 13.47 6.21 10.35
CA PRO A 178 12.98 6.98 11.48
C PRO A 178 11.81 7.87 11.09
N SER A 179 10.92 8.07 12.06
CA SER A 179 9.74 8.95 11.97
C SER A 179 9.71 10.01 13.06
N TYR A 180 10.45 9.82 14.15
CA TYR A 180 10.52 10.73 15.29
C TYR A 180 11.85 11.49 15.32
N GLY A 181 11.80 12.71 15.86
CA GLY A 181 12.97 13.53 16.15
C GLY A 181 12.56 14.77 16.93
N TYR A 182 13.52 15.62 17.29
CA TYR A 182 13.24 16.87 17.98
C TYR A 182 12.63 17.91 17.02
N PRO A 183 11.73 18.80 17.49
CA PRO A 183 11.18 19.88 16.68
C PRO A 183 12.27 20.68 15.95
N GLY A 184 12.08 20.94 14.66
CA GLY A 184 13.04 21.67 13.81
C GLY A 184 14.30 20.88 13.39
N LYS A 185 14.53 19.66 13.91
CA LYS A 185 15.65 18.79 13.50
C LYS A 185 15.18 17.71 12.52
N SER A 186 16.13 16.95 11.96
CA SER A 186 15.80 15.76 11.18
C SER A 186 15.25 14.63 12.06
N LYS A 187 14.37 13.80 11.49
CA LYS A 187 13.97 12.51 12.07
C LYS A 187 15.18 11.58 12.23
N THR A 188 15.32 11.00 13.41
CA THR A 188 16.47 10.16 13.80
C THR A 188 16.07 8.85 14.49
N HIS A 189 14.87 8.77 15.08
CA HIS A 189 14.41 7.58 15.82
C HIS A 189 13.10 7.01 15.24
N CYS A 190 12.87 5.70 15.40
CA CYS A 190 11.58 5.07 15.08
C CYS A 190 10.60 5.17 16.26
N ALA A 191 9.37 4.69 16.10
CA ALA A 191 8.34 4.75 17.14
C ALA A 191 8.74 4.07 18.47
N GLN A 192 9.41 2.93 18.40
CA GLN A 192 9.87 2.16 19.57
C GLN A 192 11.03 2.84 20.30
N HIS A 193 11.87 3.60 19.57
CA HIS A 193 13.04 4.30 20.12
C HIS A 193 12.76 5.80 20.31
N LYS A 194 11.49 6.20 20.42
CA LYS A 194 11.10 7.59 20.64
C LYS A 194 11.53 8.02 22.06
N LYS A 195 12.55 8.87 22.14
CA LYS A 195 13.02 9.48 23.40
C LYS A 195 12.12 10.64 23.82
N GLU A 196 12.21 11.06 25.08
CA GLU A 196 11.43 12.18 25.61
C GLU A 196 11.73 13.48 24.84
N GLY A 197 10.70 14.31 24.68
CA GLY A 197 10.75 15.53 23.84
C GLY A 197 10.74 15.29 22.32
N MET A 198 10.87 14.04 21.84
CA MET A 198 10.75 13.76 20.40
C MET A 198 9.29 13.73 19.94
N VAL A 199 9.06 14.32 18.77
CA VAL A 199 7.76 14.38 18.09
C VAL A 199 7.80 13.58 16.79
N ASP A 200 6.64 13.12 16.33
CA ASP A 200 6.51 12.59 14.97
C ASP A 200 6.75 13.75 13.97
N LEU A 201 7.73 13.55 13.09
CA LEU A 201 8.16 14.44 12.00
C LEU A 201 7.86 13.84 10.62
N LYS A 202 7.29 12.63 10.56
CA LYS A 202 6.87 11.95 9.33
C LYS A 202 5.42 12.27 8.99
N HIS A 203 4.55 12.36 9.98
CA HIS A 203 3.14 12.65 9.80
C HIS A 203 2.84 14.11 10.14
N THR A 204 2.29 14.85 9.17
CA THR A 204 1.89 16.24 9.33
C THR A 204 0.83 16.38 10.43
N LYS A 205 0.98 17.39 11.27
CA LYS A 205 0.03 17.76 12.33
C LYS A 205 -0.81 18.96 11.89
N CYS A 206 -1.90 19.22 12.61
CA CYS A 206 -2.64 20.46 12.51
C CYS A 206 -1.70 21.67 12.67
N ALA A 207 -1.89 22.71 11.85
CA ALA A 207 -1.08 23.92 11.84
C ALA A 207 -1.25 24.77 13.11
N GLU A 208 -2.41 24.64 13.78
CA GLU A 208 -2.67 25.30 15.06
C GLU A 208 -1.64 24.93 16.15
N SER A 209 -1.24 25.93 16.92
CA SER A 209 -0.19 25.82 17.93
C SER A 209 -0.55 24.78 18.99
N LYS A 210 0.43 23.92 19.32
CA LYS A 210 0.30 22.79 20.28
C LYS A 210 -0.72 21.71 19.87
N CYS A 211 -1.39 21.79 18.71
CA CYS A 211 -2.32 20.75 18.29
C CYS A 211 -1.58 19.48 17.80
N MET A 212 -1.86 18.34 18.44
CA MET A 212 -1.29 17.03 18.06
C MET A 212 -2.18 16.21 17.12
N LYS A 213 -3.38 16.70 16.77
CA LYS A 213 -4.32 16.00 15.89
C LYS A 213 -3.81 16.03 14.44
N SER A 214 -4.02 14.92 13.72
CA SER A 214 -3.77 14.89 12.27
C SER A 214 -4.73 15.85 11.56
N PRO A 215 -4.26 16.61 10.56
CA PRO A 215 -5.13 17.50 9.82
C PRO A 215 -5.98 16.71 8.81
N SER A 216 -7.22 17.11 8.63
CA SER A 216 -8.13 16.61 7.60
C SER A 216 -8.74 17.74 6.77
N TYR A 217 -8.76 18.97 7.31
CA TYR A 217 -9.36 20.14 6.70
C TYR A 217 -8.33 21.00 5.97
N GLY A 218 -8.74 21.55 4.83
CA GLY A 218 -7.96 22.45 4.00
C GLY A 218 -8.82 23.15 2.95
N TYR A 219 -8.21 24.02 2.16
CA TYR A 219 -8.88 24.65 1.02
C TYR A 219 -8.94 23.69 -0.18
N VAL A 220 -9.91 23.91 -1.08
CA VAL A 220 -10.07 23.13 -2.32
C VAL A 220 -8.76 23.06 -3.10
N GLY A 221 -8.35 21.85 -3.50
CA GLY A 221 -7.10 21.60 -4.23
C GLY A 221 -5.81 21.72 -3.42
N LYS A 222 -5.87 22.06 -2.12
CA LYS A 222 -4.70 22.12 -1.22
C LYS A 222 -4.66 20.93 -0.26
N THR A 223 -3.49 20.68 0.32
CA THR A 223 -3.30 19.65 1.35
C THR A 223 -4.01 20.02 2.66
N ALA A 224 -4.39 19.01 3.44
CA ALA A 224 -4.97 19.22 4.77
C ALA A 224 -3.95 19.91 5.69
N THR A 225 -4.34 21.03 6.29
CA THR A 225 -3.53 21.82 7.23
C THR A 225 -4.13 21.87 8.63
N HIS A 226 -5.44 21.71 8.79
CA HIS A 226 -6.12 21.84 10.09
C HIS A 226 -6.91 20.58 10.47
N CYS A 227 -7.09 20.33 11.77
CA CYS A 227 -8.03 19.31 12.25
C CYS A 227 -9.47 19.86 12.26
N VAL A 228 -10.46 19.05 12.64
CA VAL A 228 -11.88 19.45 12.67
C VAL A 228 -12.16 20.63 13.62
N GLU A 229 -11.46 20.71 14.75
CA GLU A 229 -11.62 21.76 15.78
C GLU A 229 -10.96 23.09 15.38
N HIS A 230 -9.92 23.04 14.55
CA HIS A 230 -9.15 24.21 14.13
C HIS A 230 -9.36 24.54 12.65
N LYS A 231 -10.41 23.99 12.02
CA LYS A 231 -10.77 24.37 10.65
C LYS A 231 -11.13 25.87 10.66
N LEU A 232 -10.60 26.62 9.71
CA LEU A 232 -11.07 27.97 9.45
C LEU A 232 -12.34 27.93 8.61
N ASP A 233 -13.00 29.08 8.46
CA ASP A 233 -14.12 29.18 7.54
C ASP A 233 -13.68 28.88 6.09
N GLU A 234 -14.64 28.46 5.26
CA GLU A 234 -14.44 27.90 3.92
C GLU A 234 -13.61 26.60 3.81
N MET A 235 -12.92 26.14 4.87
CA MET A 235 -12.17 24.89 4.83
C MET A 235 -13.08 23.66 4.77
N ILE A 236 -12.78 22.76 3.84
CA ILE A 236 -13.47 21.47 3.65
C ILE A 236 -12.62 20.30 4.15
N ASP A 237 -13.23 19.17 4.49
CA ASP A 237 -12.47 17.92 4.69
C ASP A 237 -11.93 17.46 3.34
N VAL A 238 -10.61 17.55 3.15
CA VAL A 238 -9.90 17.14 1.92
C VAL A 238 -9.35 15.71 2.00
N LYS A 239 -9.54 15.02 3.15
CA LYS A 239 -9.21 13.59 3.32
C LYS A 239 -10.42 12.69 3.11
N HIS A 240 -11.58 13.11 3.61
CA HIS A 240 -12.86 12.39 3.52
C HIS A 240 -13.89 13.24 2.79
N SER A 241 -13.49 13.74 1.60
CA SER A 241 -14.27 14.67 0.80
C SER A 241 -15.73 14.24 0.67
N LYS A 242 -16.61 15.21 0.94
CA LYS A 242 -18.05 15.05 0.88
C LYS A 242 -18.56 15.47 -0.49
N CYS A 243 -19.70 14.95 -0.88
CA CYS A 243 -20.35 15.33 -2.12
C CYS A 243 -20.63 16.84 -2.18
N GLU A 244 -20.19 17.48 -3.26
CA GLU A 244 -20.37 18.92 -3.50
C GLU A 244 -21.82 19.34 -3.71
N TYR A 245 -22.72 18.40 -4.02
CA TYR A 245 -24.13 18.70 -4.26
C TYR A 245 -24.80 19.36 -3.04
N THR A 246 -25.45 20.49 -3.31
CA THR A 246 -26.25 21.26 -2.35
C THR A 246 -27.70 21.30 -2.80
N SER A 247 -28.61 20.87 -1.93
CA SER A 247 -30.06 21.02 -2.10
C SER A 247 -30.53 22.29 -1.40
N PRO A 248 -31.46 23.08 -1.98
CA PRO A 248 -32.09 24.21 -1.29
C PRO A 248 -32.80 23.81 0.01
N ASN A 249 -33.33 22.59 0.08
CA ASN A 249 -34.18 22.13 1.19
C ASN A 249 -33.41 21.34 2.27
N THR A 250 -32.29 20.70 1.91
CA THR A 250 -31.54 19.80 2.82
C THR A 250 -30.06 20.17 2.97
N GLY A 251 -29.62 21.28 2.37
CA GLY A 251 -28.23 21.74 2.45
C GLY A 251 -27.25 20.86 1.68
N ARG A 252 -25.98 20.85 2.11
CA ARG A 252 -24.90 20.09 1.46
C ARG A 252 -24.99 18.59 1.77
N CYS A 253 -24.84 17.76 0.74
CA CYS A 253 -24.84 16.31 0.87
C CYS A 253 -23.67 15.80 1.74
N THR A 254 -23.98 15.00 2.76
CA THR A 254 -23.02 14.47 3.75
C THR A 254 -22.41 13.12 3.36
N ARG A 255 -22.82 12.52 2.22
CA ARG A 255 -22.22 11.29 1.69
C ARG A 255 -20.80 11.54 1.21
N ALA A 256 -19.94 10.53 1.34
CA ALA A 256 -18.60 10.56 0.75
C ALA A 256 -18.72 10.68 -0.78
N CYS A 257 -17.86 11.48 -1.39
CA CYS A 257 -17.74 11.50 -2.84
C CYS A 257 -16.84 10.36 -3.33
N SER A 258 -17.14 9.86 -4.52
CA SER A 258 -16.29 8.91 -5.26
C SER A 258 -16.25 9.17 -6.76
N PHE A 259 -17.15 10.03 -7.28
CA PHE A 259 -17.31 10.31 -8.70
C PHE A 259 -16.71 11.66 -9.11
N ASN A 260 -16.08 11.69 -10.28
CA ASN A 260 -15.70 12.89 -11.05
C ASN A 260 -15.50 12.48 -12.53
N TYR A 261 -15.11 13.40 -13.41
CA TYR A 261 -14.82 13.10 -14.80
C TYR A 261 -13.55 12.25 -15.00
N ILE A 262 -13.37 11.70 -16.20
CA ILE A 262 -12.20 10.89 -16.58
C ILE A 262 -10.95 11.79 -16.59
N GLY A 263 -9.84 11.30 -16.04
CA GLY A 263 -8.57 12.05 -15.90
C GLY A 263 -8.44 12.78 -14.57
N GLU A 264 -9.55 13.16 -13.93
CA GLU A 264 -9.53 13.81 -12.61
C GLU A 264 -9.12 12.85 -11.49
N THR A 265 -8.35 13.37 -10.53
CA THR A 265 -7.81 12.59 -9.39
C THR A 265 -8.54 12.84 -8.07
N SER A 266 -9.24 13.97 -7.95
CA SER A 266 -10.12 14.29 -6.83
C SER A 266 -11.55 13.85 -7.14
N SER A 267 -12.22 13.21 -6.18
CA SER A 267 -13.66 12.96 -6.28
C SER A 267 -14.45 14.18 -5.80
N ARG A 268 -15.64 14.38 -6.39
CA ARG A 268 -16.49 15.57 -6.15
C ARG A 268 -17.94 15.21 -5.82
N PHE A 269 -18.47 14.13 -6.40
CA PHE A 269 -19.87 13.71 -6.23
C PHE A 269 -20.01 12.30 -5.65
N CYS A 270 -21.11 12.02 -4.95
CA CYS A 270 -21.48 10.66 -4.53
C CYS A 270 -22.21 9.93 -5.67
N SER A 271 -22.52 8.65 -5.49
CA SER A 271 -23.21 7.81 -6.49
C SER A 271 -24.57 8.33 -6.94
N GLU A 272 -25.30 9.03 -6.06
CA GLU A 272 -26.65 9.55 -6.33
C GLU A 272 -26.64 10.95 -6.96
N HIS A 273 -25.59 11.75 -6.73
CA HIS A 273 -25.47 13.11 -7.26
C HIS A 273 -24.36 13.24 -8.32
N LYS A 274 -23.89 12.12 -8.88
CA LYS A 274 -22.99 12.15 -10.03
C LYS A 274 -23.75 12.74 -11.23
N LEU A 275 -23.06 13.52 -12.05
CA LEU A 275 -23.59 13.95 -13.35
C LEU A 275 -23.31 12.88 -14.41
N ASP A 276 -23.92 13.05 -15.58
CA ASP A 276 -23.60 12.21 -16.74
C ASP A 276 -22.11 12.26 -17.08
N LEU A 277 -21.61 11.16 -17.65
CA LEU A 277 -20.19 10.93 -17.96
C LEU A 277 -19.23 10.89 -16.74
N MET A 278 -19.70 11.16 -15.51
CA MET A 278 -18.87 10.97 -14.32
C MET A 278 -18.67 9.49 -13.97
N VAL A 279 -17.44 9.17 -13.60
CA VAL A 279 -16.96 7.82 -13.26
C VAL A 279 -16.43 7.78 -11.84
N ASP A 280 -16.37 6.60 -11.23
CA ASP A 280 -15.67 6.44 -9.95
C ASP A 280 -14.16 6.69 -10.17
N VAL A 281 -13.61 7.70 -9.49
CA VAL A 281 -12.19 8.09 -9.54
C VAL A 281 -11.41 7.65 -8.31
N THR A 282 -12.08 7.19 -7.24
CA THR A 282 -11.40 6.71 -6.03
C THR A 282 -11.00 5.24 -6.14
N ARG A 283 -11.74 4.45 -6.93
CA ARG A 283 -11.39 3.06 -7.23
C ARG A 283 -10.26 2.98 -8.25
N ARG A 284 -9.35 2.03 -8.03
CA ARG A 284 -8.31 1.68 -9.00
C ARG A 284 -8.96 1.29 -10.34
N LYS A 285 -8.48 1.92 -11.42
CA LYS A 285 -8.88 1.67 -12.81
C LYS A 285 -7.95 0.68 -13.49
N CYS A 286 -8.36 0.18 -14.66
CA CYS A 286 -7.52 -0.60 -15.55
C CYS A 286 -6.32 0.24 -16.02
N GLY A 287 -5.11 -0.34 -16.06
CA GLY A 287 -3.88 0.28 -16.54
C GLY A 287 -3.80 0.41 -18.07
N TYR A 288 -4.95 0.52 -18.73
CA TYR A 288 -5.07 0.78 -20.16
C TYR A 288 -5.78 2.12 -20.33
N ASP A 289 -5.31 2.95 -21.26
CA ASP A 289 -5.75 4.33 -21.38
C ASP A 289 -7.27 4.46 -21.55
N ASN A 290 -7.83 5.46 -20.88
CA ASN A 290 -9.27 5.76 -20.82
C ASN A 290 -10.18 4.61 -20.31
N CYS A 291 -9.63 3.51 -19.79
CA CYS A 291 -10.42 2.38 -19.32
C CYS A 291 -10.88 2.51 -17.86
N ASN A 292 -12.12 2.94 -17.65
CA ASN A 292 -12.74 3.05 -16.32
C ASN A 292 -13.24 1.72 -15.73
N ARG A 293 -12.95 0.56 -16.35
CA ARG A 293 -13.33 -0.75 -15.80
C ARG A 293 -12.43 -1.08 -14.61
N ARG A 294 -13.01 -1.66 -13.55
CA ARG A 294 -12.25 -2.24 -12.43
C ARG A 294 -11.28 -3.30 -12.96
N PRO A 295 -9.99 -3.25 -12.60
CA PRO A 295 -9.06 -4.29 -12.96
C PRO A 295 -9.30 -5.54 -12.11
N LEU A 296 -9.08 -6.69 -12.73
CA LEU A 296 -9.15 -8.02 -12.10
C LEU A 296 -7.87 -8.83 -12.35
N TYR A 297 -7.21 -8.58 -13.49
CA TYR A 297 -6.12 -9.39 -14.03
C TYR A 297 -4.74 -8.77 -13.76
N ASN A 298 -3.75 -9.62 -13.53
CA ASN A 298 -2.32 -9.28 -13.57
C ASN A 298 -1.49 -10.56 -13.77
N THR A 299 -0.16 -10.46 -13.75
CA THR A 299 0.75 -11.62 -13.74
C THR A 299 0.56 -12.47 -12.48
N MET A 300 1.00 -13.74 -12.53
CA MET A 300 0.94 -14.68 -11.40
C MET A 300 1.65 -14.17 -10.14
N ILE A 301 2.72 -13.38 -10.31
CA ILE A 301 3.58 -12.83 -9.25
C ILE A 301 2.91 -11.64 -8.56
N GLU A 302 2.25 -10.77 -9.34
CA GLU A 302 1.66 -9.54 -8.81
C GLU A 302 0.30 -9.78 -8.14
N THR A 303 0.19 -9.38 -6.87
CA THR A 303 -1.04 -9.58 -6.08
C THR A 303 -2.10 -8.50 -6.31
N LYS A 304 -1.73 -7.36 -6.90
CA LYS A 304 -2.63 -6.23 -7.15
C LYS A 304 -3.12 -6.29 -8.59
N PRO A 305 -4.43 -6.28 -8.87
CA PRO A 305 -4.92 -6.26 -10.24
C PRO A 305 -4.50 -4.97 -10.96
N LEU A 306 -4.21 -5.11 -12.25
CA LEU A 306 -3.76 -4.03 -13.13
C LEU A 306 -4.69 -3.87 -14.35
N TYR A 307 -5.16 -4.95 -14.98
CA TYR A 307 -6.00 -4.88 -16.19
C TYR A 307 -7.41 -5.44 -15.98
N CYS A 308 -8.38 -4.93 -16.74
CA CYS A 308 -9.73 -5.50 -16.80
C CYS A 308 -9.78 -6.67 -17.80
N ILE A 309 -10.90 -7.42 -17.83
CA ILE A 309 -11.04 -8.60 -18.70
C ILE A 309 -10.82 -8.34 -20.19
N LEU A 310 -11.12 -7.13 -20.68
CA LEU A 310 -10.94 -6.74 -22.09
C LEU A 310 -9.49 -6.35 -22.43
N HIS A 311 -8.68 -6.00 -21.44
CA HIS A 311 -7.31 -5.51 -21.62
C HIS A 311 -6.29 -6.40 -20.91
N LYS A 312 -6.65 -7.64 -20.56
CA LYS A 312 -5.70 -8.62 -20.04
C LYS A 312 -4.78 -9.07 -21.18
N LEU A 313 -3.50 -9.23 -20.90
CA LEU A 313 -2.59 -9.93 -21.81
C LEU A 313 -2.79 -11.46 -21.71
N PRO A 314 -2.37 -12.26 -22.70
CA PRO A 314 -2.62 -13.70 -22.74
C PRO A 314 -2.24 -14.44 -21.43
N ASP A 315 -1.07 -14.12 -20.88
CA ASP A 315 -0.50 -14.76 -19.68
C ASP A 315 -1.01 -14.19 -18.35
N MET A 316 -1.97 -13.26 -18.37
CA MET A 316 -2.53 -12.66 -17.16
C MET A 316 -3.70 -13.47 -16.60
N ILE A 317 -3.60 -13.80 -15.32
CA ILE A 317 -4.63 -14.49 -14.54
C ILE A 317 -5.52 -13.50 -13.80
N ASP A 318 -6.75 -13.90 -13.44
CA ASP A 318 -7.58 -13.11 -12.51
C ASP A 318 -6.96 -13.20 -11.12
N VAL A 319 -6.25 -12.15 -10.70
CA VAL A 319 -5.59 -12.08 -9.39
C VAL A 319 -6.56 -11.65 -8.27
N SER A 320 -7.77 -11.21 -8.63
CA SER A 320 -8.81 -10.76 -7.69
C SER A 320 -9.76 -11.89 -7.28
N ASN A 321 -10.07 -12.82 -8.19
CA ASN A 321 -11.00 -13.93 -7.99
C ASN A 321 -10.35 -15.28 -8.32
N LYS A 322 -9.09 -15.49 -7.90
CA LYS A 322 -8.34 -16.73 -8.14
C LYS A 322 -9.19 -17.97 -7.82
N LYS A 323 -9.42 -18.83 -8.82
CA LYS A 323 -9.98 -20.18 -8.60
C LYS A 323 -8.90 -21.08 -7.98
N CYS A 324 -9.32 -22.17 -7.35
CA CYS A 324 -8.42 -23.25 -6.97
C CYS A 324 -7.75 -23.83 -8.23
N LEU A 325 -6.47 -24.19 -8.14
CA LEU A 325 -5.76 -24.89 -9.23
C LEU A 325 -6.24 -26.34 -9.46
N SER A 326 -6.86 -26.99 -8.47
CA SER A 326 -7.47 -28.31 -8.67
C SER A 326 -8.64 -28.21 -9.65
N GLU A 327 -8.56 -28.88 -10.80
CA GLU A 327 -9.52 -28.77 -11.90
C GLU A 327 -10.97 -29.12 -11.49
N TRP A 328 -11.12 -30.09 -10.60
CA TRP A 328 -12.38 -30.51 -9.99
C TRP A 328 -12.91 -29.58 -8.88
N CYS A 329 -12.19 -28.52 -8.51
CA CYS A 329 -12.54 -27.67 -7.38
C CYS A 329 -13.13 -26.30 -7.78
N VAL A 330 -14.42 -26.14 -7.53
CA VAL A 330 -15.15 -24.87 -7.77
C VAL A 330 -14.81 -23.74 -6.78
N ASN A 331 -14.05 -24.02 -5.72
CA ASN A 331 -13.72 -23.04 -4.68
C ASN A 331 -12.67 -22.02 -5.15
N ARG A 332 -12.64 -20.85 -4.48
CA ARG A 332 -11.60 -19.84 -4.71
C ARG A 332 -10.31 -20.17 -3.94
N ALA A 333 -9.17 -19.88 -4.54
CA ALA A 333 -7.89 -19.86 -3.85
C ALA A 333 -7.85 -18.66 -2.89
N TYR A 334 -7.63 -18.91 -1.60
CA TYR A 334 -7.90 -17.92 -0.55
C TYR A 334 -6.67 -17.10 -0.13
N LYS A 335 -5.46 -17.66 -0.25
CA LYS A 335 -4.21 -17.02 0.16
C LYS A 335 -3.07 -17.35 -0.83
N PRO A 336 -2.13 -16.41 -1.07
CA PRO A 336 -0.90 -16.70 -1.83
C PRO A 336 -0.05 -17.82 -1.22
N SER A 337 -0.10 -17.98 0.11
CA SER A 337 0.58 -19.05 0.86
C SER A 337 0.16 -20.47 0.50
N ASN A 338 -0.99 -20.63 -0.16
CA ASN A 338 -1.56 -21.91 -0.52
C ASN A 338 -1.23 -22.29 -1.97
N GLU A 339 -0.24 -21.64 -2.59
CA GLU A 339 0.32 -22.00 -3.90
C GLU A 339 -0.73 -22.10 -5.04
N GLY A 340 -1.82 -21.32 -4.94
CA GLY A 340 -2.91 -21.30 -5.92
C GLY A 340 -4.10 -22.23 -5.60
N TYR A 341 -4.06 -22.97 -4.50
CA TYR A 341 -5.14 -23.86 -4.08
C TYR A 341 -6.08 -23.18 -3.06
N CYS A 342 -7.35 -23.62 -3.02
CA CYS A 342 -8.22 -23.30 -1.88
C CYS A 342 -7.72 -24.02 -0.62
N ASN A 343 -8.09 -23.57 0.59
CA ASN A 343 -7.65 -24.20 1.85
C ASN A 343 -7.87 -25.72 1.82
N PHE A 344 -9.08 -26.18 1.47
CA PHE A 344 -9.42 -27.60 1.43
C PHE A 344 -8.47 -28.42 0.53
N CYS A 345 -8.28 -28.02 -0.73
CA CYS A 345 -7.39 -28.72 -1.65
C CYS A 345 -5.93 -28.62 -1.23
N PHE A 346 -5.49 -27.49 -0.67
CA PHE A 346 -4.11 -27.33 -0.19
C PHE A 346 -3.80 -28.30 0.96
N LEU A 347 -4.74 -28.47 1.90
CA LEU A 347 -4.62 -29.41 3.01
C LEU A 347 -4.52 -30.86 2.54
N HIS A 348 -5.38 -31.27 1.59
CA HIS A 348 -5.50 -32.66 1.17
C HIS A 348 -4.45 -33.08 0.13
N LEU A 349 -3.98 -32.14 -0.71
CA LEU A 349 -2.96 -32.41 -1.73
C LEU A 349 -1.52 -32.22 -1.22
N PHE A 350 -1.32 -31.45 -0.16
CA PHE A 350 0.01 -31.16 0.39
C PHE A 350 0.10 -31.32 1.92
N PRO A 351 -0.28 -32.50 2.49
CA PRO A 351 -0.31 -32.74 3.93
C PRO A 351 1.04 -32.45 4.62
N GLU A 352 2.15 -32.65 3.91
CA GLU A 352 3.51 -32.44 4.40
C GLU A 352 3.88 -30.97 4.67
N LYS A 353 3.16 -30.00 4.08
CA LYS A 353 3.52 -28.57 4.14
C LYS A 353 3.31 -28.00 5.56
N PRO A 354 4.23 -27.18 6.11
CA PRO A 354 4.12 -26.66 7.48
C PRO A 354 2.82 -25.92 7.82
N GLN A 355 2.20 -25.26 6.84
CA GLN A 355 0.93 -24.55 7.00
C GLN A 355 -0.28 -25.49 7.16
N VAL A 356 -0.14 -26.77 6.81
CA VAL A 356 -1.17 -27.82 6.92
C VAL A 356 -1.06 -28.58 8.24
N ARG A 357 0.16 -28.81 8.74
CA ARG A 357 0.48 -29.72 9.88
C ARG A 357 -0.33 -29.48 11.17
N ASN A 358 -0.83 -28.26 11.37
CA ASN A 358 -1.56 -27.86 12.58
C ASN A 358 -3.01 -27.41 12.31
N TYR A 359 -3.55 -27.63 11.10
CA TYR A 359 -4.89 -27.17 10.75
C TYR A 359 -5.98 -28.01 11.41
N LYS A 360 -6.89 -27.35 12.16
CA LYS A 360 -7.99 -27.99 12.91
C LYS A 360 -7.55 -29.13 13.86
N THR A 361 -6.27 -29.19 14.28
CA THR A 361 -5.75 -30.33 15.05
C THR A 361 -6.46 -30.52 16.40
N LYS A 362 -6.83 -29.43 17.09
CA LYS A 362 -7.56 -29.51 18.36
C LYS A 362 -9.01 -29.93 18.14
N GLU A 363 -9.68 -29.31 17.18
CA GLU A 363 -11.05 -29.66 16.74
C GLU A 363 -11.14 -31.15 16.35
N PHE A 364 -10.27 -31.63 15.47
CA PHE A 364 -10.20 -33.02 15.05
C PHE A 364 -10.00 -33.98 16.24
N SER A 365 -9.12 -33.63 17.19
CA SER A 365 -8.92 -34.42 18.40
C SER A 365 -10.16 -34.52 19.29
N VAL A 366 -11.01 -33.48 19.33
CA VAL A 366 -12.29 -33.50 20.06
C VAL A 366 -13.34 -34.30 19.29
N VAL A 367 -13.44 -34.07 17.97
CA VAL A 367 -14.36 -34.76 17.05
C VAL A 367 -14.16 -36.28 17.10
N GLU A 368 -12.92 -36.75 16.95
CA GLU A 368 -12.61 -38.18 17.00
C GLU A 368 -12.86 -38.80 18.37
N TYR A 369 -12.59 -38.07 19.46
CA TYR A 369 -12.92 -38.53 20.81
C TYR A 369 -14.43 -38.72 21.02
N ILE A 370 -15.25 -37.75 20.57
CA ILE A 370 -16.71 -37.85 20.71
C ILE A 370 -17.27 -38.94 19.81
N LYS A 371 -16.84 -39.04 18.54
CA LYS A 371 -17.32 -40.08 17.62
C LYS A 371 -16.91 -41.49 18.04
N SER A 372 -15.72 -41.68 18.61
CA SER A 372 -15.30 -42.98 19.16
C SER A 372 -15.97 -43.33 20.48
N ARG A 373 -16.31 -42.33 21.32
CA ARG A 373 -17.02 -42.55 22.59
C ARG A 373 -18.52 -42.83 22.41
N PHE A 374 -19.13 -42.22 21.40
CA PHE A 374 -20.56 -42.28 21.08
C PHE A 374 -20.75 -42.80 19.65
N SER A 375 -20.28 -44.02 19.39
CA SER A 375 -20.38 -44.71 18.09
C SER A 375 -21.81 -45.02 17.67
N ASP A 376 -22.71 -45.14 18.65
CA ASP A 376 -24.05 -45.70 18.47
C ASP A 376 -25.06 -44.64 17.97
N VAL A 377 -24.63 -43.38 17.88
CA VAL A 377 -25.42 -42.24 17.39
C VAL A 377 -24.78 -41.61 16.16
N THR A 378 -25.60 -41.08 15.25
CA THR A 378 -25.12 -40.56 13.96
C THR A 378 -24.68 -39.10 14.08
N TRP A 379 -23.38 -38.87 14.23
CA TRP A 379 -22.78 -37.53 14.21
C TRP A 379 -22.60 -36.98 12.80
N ILE A 380 -23.05 -35.74 12.58
CA ILE A 380 -22.78 -34.94 11.39
C ILE A 380 -21.64 -33.97 11.70
N THR A 381 -20.60 -33.95 10.85
CA THR A 381 -19.38 -33.13 11.02
C THR A 381 -18.96 -32.48 9.70
N ASP A 382 -18.61 -31.18 9.69
CA ASP A 382 -18.20 -30.36 8.52
C ASP A 382 -19.09 -30.49 7.27
N LYS A 383 -20.36 -30.85 7.45
CA LYS A 383 -21.40 -30.83 6.40
C LYS A 383 -22.36 -29.69 6.67
N ARG A 384 -22.96 -29.14 5.60
CA ARG A 384 -24.14 -28.26 5.76
C ARG A 384 -25.30 -29.13 6.24
N VAL A 385 -26.07 -28.61 7.19
CA VAL A 385 -27.32 -29.27 7.63
C VAL A 385 -28.25 -29.36 6.42
N GLN A 386 -28.82 -30.55 6.20
CA GLN A 386 -29.76 -30.78 5.11
C GLN A 386 -31.04 -29.98 5.39
N ASP A 387 -31.61 -29.37 4.36
CA ASP A 387 -32.78 -28.47 4.40
C ASP A 387 -32.62 -27.15 5.19
N GLY A 388 -31.45 -26.86 5.76
CA GLY A 388 -31.13 -25.57 6.37
C GLY A 388 -30.79 -24.47 5.34
N CYS A 389 -31.41 -23.30 5.46
CA CYS A 389 -31.12 -22.12 4.64
C CYS A 389 -29.71 -21.57 4.92
N SER A 390 -29.21 -21.75 6.14
CA SER A 390 -27.88 -21.27 6.55
C SER A 390 -26.70 -21.93 5.79
N LYS A 391 -25.61 -21.18 5.62
CA LYS A 391 -24.35 -21.67 5.00
C LYS A 391 -23.41 -22.36 6.01
N ARG A 392 -23.90 -22.61 7.23
CA ARG A 392 -23.08 -22.99 8.39
C ARG A 392 -22.74 -24.48 8.39
N ARG A 393 -21.69 -24.82 9.13
CA ARG A 393 -21.18 -26.17 9.36
C ARG A 393 -20.74 -26.26 10.82
N PRO A 394 -21.54 -26.88 11.70
CA PRO A 394 -21.11 -27.16 13.06
C PRO A 394 -19.98 -28.21 13.07
N ASP A 395 -19.12 -28.17 14.08
CA ASP A 395 -18.02 -29.12 14.21
C ASP A 395 -18.55 -30.54 14.52
N LEU A 396 -19.51 -30.62 15.45
CA LEU A 396 -20.34 -31.80 15.73
C LEU A 396 -21.81 -31.38 15.82
N PHE A 397 -22.68 -32.13 15.15
CA PHE A 397 -24.13 -32.00 15.21
C PHE A 397 -24.75 -33.38 15.37
N LEU A 398 -25.70 -33.50 16.30
CA LEU A 398 -26.48 -34.70 16.58
C LEU A 398 -27.96 -34.34 16.65
N ASP A 399 -28.77 -35.01 15.84
CA ASP A 399 -30.23 -34.89 15.86
C ASP A 399 -30.83 -36.07 16.64
N MET A 400 -31.44 -35.78 17.79
CA MET A 400 -32.11 -36.77 18.65
C MET A 400 -33.61 -36.91 18.32
N GLY A 401 -34.06 -36.35 17.19
CA GLY A 401 -35.46 -36.19 16.79
C GLY A 401 -36.20 -35.14 17.61
N SER A 402 -36.19 -35.33 18.94
CA SER A 402 -36.87 -34.47 19.93
C SER A 402 -36.20 -33.13 20.19
N HIS A 403 -34.88 -33.08 20.10
CA HIS A 403 -34.04 -31.90 20.30
C HIS A 403 -32.70 -32.11 19.57
N ILE A 404 -31.87 -31.07 19.50
CA ILE A 404 -30.60 -31.09 18.76
C ILE A 404 -29.45 -30.76 19.71
N ILE A 405 -28.34 -31.48 19.59
CA ILE A 405 -27.10 -31.23 20.32
C ILE A 405 -26.04 -30.75 19.32
N ILE A 406 -25.44 -29.60 19.59
CA ILE A 406 -24.36 -29.01 18.79
C ILE A 406 -23.16 -28.80 19.69
N VAL A 407 -21.99 -29.31 19.28
CA VAL A 407 -20.72 -28.99 19.95
C VAL A 407 -19.90 -28.10 19.02
N GLU A 408 -19.44 -26.95 19.53
CA GLU A 408 -18.50 -26.05 18.84
C GLU A 408 -17.17 -26.04 19.60
N VAL A 409 -16.07 -26.23 18.88
CA VAL A 409 -14.71 -26.20 19.45
C VAL A 409 -14.13 -24.79 19.31
N ASP A 410 -14.16 -24.04 20.41
CA ASP A 410 -13.87 -22.61 20.42
C ASP A 410 -12.40 -22.34 20.80
N GLU A 411 -11.52 -22.33 19.80
CA GLU A 411 -10.11 -21.99 20.01
C GLU A 411 -9.94 -20.49 20.37
N ASN A 412 -9.33 -20.22 21.53
CA ASN A 412 -9.11 -18.87 22.09
C ASN A 412 -10.37 -18.12 22.57
N GLN A 413 -11.44 -18.83 22.93
CA GLN A 413 -12.65 -18.27 23.59
C GLN A 413 -13.41 -17.17 22.81
N HIS A 414 -13.23 -17.08 21.48
CA HIS A 414 -13.90 -16.11 20.60
C HIS A 414 -13.99 -14.66 21.14
N ILE A 415 -12.89 -14.14 21.70
CA ILE A 415 -12.84 -12.80 22.36
C ILE A 415 -13.11 -11.61 21.38
N ASP A 416 -13.23 -11.87 20.08
CA ASP A 416 -13.62 -10.84 19.09
C ASP A 416 -15.10 -10.45 19.25
N TYR A 417 -15.29 -9.24 19.79
CA TYR A 417 -16.55 -8.71 20.29
C TYR A 417 -17.51 -8.30 19.15
N ASP A 418 -18.44 -9.18 18.76
CA ASP A 418 -19.70 -8.76 18.12
C ASP A 418 -20.92 -9.60 18.56
N CYS A 419 -21.34 -9.36 19.81
CA CYS A 419 -22.51 -9.97 20.45
C CYS A 419 -23.84 -9.68 19.70
N SER A 420 -23.85 -8.79 18.70
CA SER A 420 -25.03 -8.53 17.86
C SER A 420 -25.30 -9.64 16.83
N CYS A 421 -24.27 -10.38 16.41
CA CYS A 421 -24.40 -11.43 15.39
C CYS A 421 -24.76 -12.81 15.97
N GLU A 422 -24.32 -13.15 17.19
CA GLU A 422 -24.62 -14.44 17.86
C GLU A 422 -26.13 -14.67 18.02
N ASN A 423 -26.88 -13.64 18.42
CA ASN A 423 -28.32 -13.79 18.67
C ASN A 423 -29.13 -13.94 17.38
N LYS A 424 -28.77 -13.23 16.29
CA LYS A 424 -29.35 -13.49 14.95
C LYS A 424 -28.99 -14.88 14.43
N ARG A 425 -27.73 -15.30 14.58
CA ARG A 425 -27.21 -16.64 14.25
C ARG A 425 -28.03 -17.75 14.90
N LEU A 426 -28.34 -17.60 16.19
CA LEU A 426 -29.09 -18.58 16.96
C LEU A 426 -30.57 -18.66 16.52
N MET A 427 -31.19 -17.51 16.24
CA MET A 427 -32.56 -17.48 15.70
C MET A 427 -32.67 -18.10 14.30
N GLU A 428 -31.71 -17.86 13.41
CA GLU A 428 -31.67 -18.46 12.07
C GLU A 428 -31.62 -20.00 12.14
N ILE A 429 -30.80 -20.57 13.04
CA ILE A 429 -30.70 -22.03 13.23
C ILE A 429 -32.00 -22.58 13.84
N SER A 430 -32.63 -21.88 14.80
CA SER A 430 -33.92 -22.29 15.38
C SER A 430 -35.07 -22.31 14.35
N GLN A 431 -35.05 -21.38 13.38
CA GLN A 431 -35.98 -21.36 12.25
C GLN A 431 -35.72 -22.51 11.26
N ASP A 432 -34.45 -22.78 10.90
CA ASP A 432 -34.05 -23.87 10.00
C ASP A 432 -34.47 -25.27 10.54
N VAL A 433 -34.61 -25.46 11.86
CA VAL A 433 -34.89 -26.77 12.49
C VAL A 433 -36.31 -26.95 13.05
N GLY A 434 -37.23 -26.03 12.72
CA GLY A 434 -38.65 -26.13 13.08
C GLY A 434 -38.96 -25.91 14.56
N HIS A 435 -38.27 -24.97 15.23
CA HIS A 435 -38.45 -24.64 16.65
C HIS A 435 -38.16 -25.78 17.65
N ARG A 436 -37.46 -26.84 17.23
CA ARG A 436 -36.94 -27.85 18.16
C ARG A 436 -35.91 -27.23 19.11
N ASN A 437 -35.87 -27.73 20.34
CA ASN A 437 -34.94 -27.24 21.36
C ASN A 437 -33.49 -27.58 20.97
N ILE A 438 -32.56 -26.63 21.13
CA ILE A 438 -31.16 -26.77 20.75
C ILE A 438 -30.28 -26.63 21.98
N VAL A 439 -29.38 -27.59 22.20
CA VAL A 439 -28.33 -27.52 23.21
C VAL A 439 -27.00 -27.22 22.52
N PHE A 440 -26.44 -26.04 22.77
CA PHE A 440 -25.09 -25.65 22.36
C PHE A 440 -24.09 -25.94 23.48
N ILE A 441 -23.10 -26.80 23.21
CA ILE A 441 -21.98 -27.07 24.11
C ILE A 441 -20.72 -26.46 23.47
N ARG A 442 -20.26 -25.32 23.99
CA ARG A 442 -19.03 -24.67 23.54
C ARG A 442 -17.86 -25.16 24.37
N PHE A 443 -16.85 -25.71 23.73
CA PHE A 443 -15.70 -26.33 24.38
C PHE A 443 -14.41 -25.58 24.04
N ASN A 444 -13.76 -24.97 25.05
CA ASN A 444 -12.47 -24.31 24.87
C ASN A 444 -11.30 -25.32 25.07
N PRO A 445 -10.49 -25.61 24.05
CA PRO A 445 -9.32 -26.48 24.19
C PRO A 445 -8.08 -25.77 24.75
N ASP A 446 -8.12 -24.44 24.90
CA ASP A 446 -6.97 -23.58 25.19
C ASP A 446 -6.85 -23.14 26.66
N GLN A 447 -6.10 -22.06 26.92
CA GLN A 447 -5.96 -21.47 28.25
C GLN A 447 -7.25 -20.74 28.67
N TYR A 448 -7.48 -20.67 29.97
CA TYR A 448 -8.54 -19.88 30.60
C TYR A 448 -8.14 -19.46 32.02
N PHE A 449 -8.89 -18.56 32.63
CA PHE A 449 -8.77 -18.17 34.04
C PHE A 449 -9.88 -18.83 34.86
N ASP A 450 -9.53 -19.55 35.92
CA ASP A 450 -10.54 -20.15 36.81
C ASP A 450 -11.26 -19.09 37.66
N LYS A 451 -12.26 -19.52 38.43
CA LYS A 451 -13.01 -18.66 39.38
C LYS A 451 -12.14 -17.94 40.43
N ASN A 452 -10.91 -18.41 40.67
CA ASN A 452 -9.94 -17.77 41.58
C ASN A 452 -8.98 -16.83 40.81
N ASN A 453 -9.30 -16.48 39.56
CA ASN A 453 -8.45 -15.74 38.64
C ASN A 453 -7.06 -16.39 38.41
N THR A 454 -6.96 -17.70 38.61
CA THR A 454 -5.71 -18.45 38.40
C THR A 454 -5.66 -18.95 36.96
N LYS A 455 -4.57 -18.64 36.28
CA LYS A 455 -4.39 -18.98 34.87
C LYS A 455 -4.17 -20.49 34.68
N VAL A 456 -5.12 -21.17 34.07
CA VAL A 456 -5.00 -22.55 33.62
C VAL A 456 -4.38 -22.55 32.21
N PRO A 457 -3.11 -22.98 32.01
CA PRO A 457 -2.47 -22.94 30.70
C PRO A 457 -3.12 -23.91 29.70
N SER A 458 -2.92 -23.73 28.38
CA SER A 458 -3.43 -24.68 27.37
C SER A 458 -2.86 -26.09 27.58
N CYS A 459 -3.62 -27.12 27.20
CA CYS A 459 -3.13 -28.51 27.21
C CYS A 459 -2.19 -28.81 26.02
N TRP A 460 -2.20 -27.94 25.02
CA TRP A 460 -1.53 -28.10 23.75
C TRP A 460 -0.21 -27.32 23.71
N THR A 461 0.81 -27.89 23.08
CA THR A 461 2.14 -27.31 22.88
C THR A 461 2.66 -27.59 21.48
N ILE A 462 3.55 -26.74 20.98
CA ILE A 462 4.24 -26.94 19.71
C ILE A 462 5.59 -27.61 19.99
N ASN A 463 5.87 -28.75 19.36
CA ASN A 463 7.14 -29.46 19.50
C ASN A 463 8.26 -28.83 18.64
N LYS A 464 9.49 -29.37 18.74
CA LYS A 464 10.67 -28.83 18.02
C LYS A 464 10.52 -28.86 16.49
N GLN A 465 9.63 -29.70 15.97
CA GLN A 465 9.32 -29.88 14.56
C GLN A 465 8.15 -28.99 14.08
N GLY A 466 7.60 -28.16 14.97
CA GLY A 466 6.49 -27.25 14.67
C GLY A 466 5.10 -27.88 14.72
N ILE A 467 4.97 -29.12 15.23
CA ILE A 467 3.70 -29.86 15.27
C ILE A 467 3.00 -29.61 16.62
N LEU A 468 1.68 -29.40 16.55
CA LEU A 468 0.78 -29.24 17.70
C LEU A 468 0.48 -30.60 18.36
N GLU A 469 0.94 -30.78 19.59
CA GLU A 469 0.73 -32.00 20.37
C GLU A 469 0.21 -31.69 21.78
N VAL A 470 -0.52 -32.63 22.39
CA VAL A 470 -0.90 -32.52 23.81
C VAL A 470 0.35 -32.70 24.65
N ASN A 471 0.66 -31.70 25.49
CA ASN A 471 1.82 -31.75 26.37
C ASN A 471 1.71 -32.96 27.30
N LYS A 472 2.72 -33.82 27.34
CA LYS A 472 2.75 -35.06 28.15
C LYS A 472 2.40 -34.81 29.62
N ASN A 473 2.88 -33.70 30.18
CA ASN A 473 2.61 -33.32 31.58
C ASN A 473 1.16 -32.85 31.81
N ASN A 474 0.48 -32.39 30.76
CA ASN A 474 -0.92 -31.94 30.80
C ASN A 474 -1.91 -32.96 30.20
N SER A 475 -1.44 -34.15 29.78
CA SER A 475 -2.24 -35.20 29.15
C SER A 475 -3.42 -35.64 30.01
N LYS A 476 -3.20 -35.83 31.33
CA LYS A 476 -4.27 -36.10 32.30
C LYS A 476 -5.36 -35.04 32.25
N ARG A 477 -4.98 -33.76 32.32
CA ARG A 477 -5.91 -32.62 32.30
C ARG A 477 -6.66 -32.50 30.99
N TRP A 478 -6.03 -32.81 29.84
CA TRP A 478 -6.73 -32.89 28.55
C TRP A 478 -7.80 -33.98 28.55
N ASN A 479 -7.47 -35.18 29.03
CA ASN A 479 -8.42 -36.27 29.18
C ASN A 479 -9.56 -35.91 30.14
N ASP A 480 -9.28 -35.18 31.22
CA ASP A 480 -10.30 -34.73 32.16
C ASP A 480 -11.22 -33.65 31.55
N ARG A 481 -10.71 -32.77 30.66
CA ARG A 481 -11.56 -31.88 29.84
C ARG A 481 -12.46 -32.65 28.87
N LEU A 482 -11.89 -33.62 28.14
CA LEU A 482 -12.63 -34.46 27.21
C LEU A 482 -13.73 -35.29 27.91
N LYS A 483 -13.45 -35.82 29.11
CA LYS A 483 -14.46 -36.48 29.95
C LYS A 483 -15.58 -35.52 30.35
N ALA A 484 -15.28 -34.29 30.77
CA ALA A 484 -16.30 -33.32 31.14
C ALA A 484 -17.22 -32.97 29.95
N LEU A 485 -16.65 -32.84 28.75
CA LEU A 485 -17.43 -32.69 27.51
C LEU A 485 -18.31 -33.93 27.25
N ALA A 486 -17.77 -35.14 27.33
CA ALA A 486 -18.54 -36.36 27.14
C ALA A 486 -19.65 -36.52 28.20
N SER A 487 -19.42 -36.16 29.46
CA SER A 487 -20.46 -36.15 30.49
C SER A 487 -21.62 -35.21 30.16
N GLN A 488 -21.34 -34.03 29.59
CA GLN A 488 -22.40 -33.12 29.13
C GLN A 488 -23.13 -33.68 27.90
N VAL A 489 -22.40 -34.21 26.92
CA VAL A 489 -23.01 -34.85 25.73
C VAL A 489 -23.92 -36.01 26.14
N GLN A 490 -23.47 -36.90 27.04
CA GLN A 490 -24.29 -37.98 27.59
C GLN A 490 -25.52 -37.45 28.33
N TYR A 491 -25.35 -36.45 29.20
CA TYR A 491 -26.47 -35.85 29.93
C TYR A 491 -27.57 -35.34 28.99
N TRP A 492 -27.23 -34.69 27.89
CA TRP A 492 -28.22 -34.21 26.90
C TRP A 492 -28.70 -35.30 25.93
N ILE A 493 -27.97 -36.39 25.72
CA ILE A 493 -28.53 -37.58 25.07
C ILE A 493 -29.68 -38.15 25.91
N ASP A 494 -29.53 -38.16 27.24
CA ASP A 494 -30.49 -38.74 28.18
C ASP A 494 -31.61 -37.78 28.63
N ASN A 495 -31.43 -36.46 28.50
CA ASN A 495 -32.32 -35.42 29.00
C ASN A 495 -32.72 -34.42 27.91
N LYS A 496 -33.84 -33.70 28.10
CA LYS A 496 -34.28 -32.63 27.19
C LYS A 496 -34.20 -31.29 27.91
N SER A 497 -33.85 -30.22 27.18
CA SER A 497 -34.01 -28.86 27.72
C SER A 497 -35.45 -28.40 27.50
N ASP A 498 -36.00 -27.66 28.46
CA ASP A 498 -37.27 -26.94 28.32
C ASP A 498 -37.08 -25.57 27.63
N LYS A 499 -35.82 -25.12 27.45
CA LYS A 499 -35.51 -23.89 26.72
C LYS A 499 -35.40 -24.18 25.23
N THR A 500 -35.85 -23.24 24.39
CA THR A 500 -35.64 -23.29 22.93
C THR A 500 -34.15 -23.35 22.58
N ILE A 501 -33.31 -22.65 23.36
CA ILE A 501 -31.85 -22.67 23.25
C ILE A 501 -31.27 -22.79 24.66
N GLU A 502 -30.44 -23.80 24.88
CA GLU A 502 -29.56 -23.95 26.04
C GLU A 502 -28.11 -23.74 25.59
N CYS A 503 -27.28 -23.04 26.37
CA CYS A 503 -25.88 -22.79 26.03
C CYS A 503 -24.98 -23.10 27.22
N ILE A 504 -24.00 -23.97 27.01
CA ILE A 504 -23.09 -24.50 28.03
C ILE A 504 -21.67 -24.20 27.59
N GLN A 505 -20.93 -23.48 28.44
CA GLN A 505 -19.52 -23.14 28.22
C GLN A 505 -18.64 -24.03 29.09
N LEU A 506 -17.72 -24.75 28.45
CA LEU A 506 -16.74 -25.61 29.13
C LEU A 506 -15.33 -25.03 28.99
N PHE A 507 -14.68 -24.81 30.13
CA PHE A 507 -13.30 -24.31 30.24
C PHE A 507 -13.09 -22.90 29.69
N TYR A 508 -14.09 -22.02 29.84
CA TYR A 508 -13.97 -20.58 29.60
C TYR A 508 -13.43 -19.88 30.85
N ASP A 509 -13.12 -18.59 30.74
CA ASP A 509 -12.86 -17.76 31.91
C ASP A 509 -14.07 -17.82 32.89
N GLU A 510 -13.79 -17.89 34.19
CA GLU A 510 -14.75 -18.13 35.29
C GLU A 510 -15.35 -19.56 35.38
N TYR A 511 -14.79 -20.54 34.67
CA TYR A 511 -15.12 -21.98 34.82
C TYR A 511 -14.56 -22.59 36.12
#